data_AF-A0A7L3Y9B7-F1
#
_entry.id   AF-A0A7L3Y9B7-F1
#
_cell.length_a   1.000
_cell.length_b   1.000
_cell.length_c   1.000
_cell.angle_alpha   90.00
_cell.angle_beta   90.00
_cell.angle_gamma   90.00
#
_symmetry.space_group_name_H-M   'P 1'
#
loop_
_entity.id
_entity.type
_entity.pdbx_description
1 polymer ?
#
loop_
_entity_poly.entity_id
_entity_poly.type
_entity_poly.pdbx_seq_one_letter_code
_entity_poly.pdbx_strand_id
1 'polypeptide(L)'
;ALTKFLKCVNWDLPQEAKQALELLGKWKPMDVEDSLELLSSHFTNPTVRRYAVARLQQADDEDLLMYLLQLVQALKYENFDDIKNGLEPSKRDSQGSMSESMTTSGTNGAEIDSSQIMSPIPPVSSPPLTSKAKELADNENLDQDLCTFLISRACKNSTLANYLYWYVIVECEDQDTQQRDPKTHEMYLNVMRRFSQALLKGDKSVRVMRSLLAAQQTFVDRLVHVMKAVQRESGNRKKKNERLQALLADNEKMNLADMELIPLPLEPQVKIKGIIPEKATLFKSALMPAQLFFKTEDGGKYPVIFKHGDDLRQDQLILQIISLMDKLLRKENLDLKLTPYKVLATSTKHGFMQFIQSVPVAEVLATEESIQNFFRKHAPSETGPHGISAEVMDTYVKSCAGYCVITYILGVGDRHLDNLLLTKTGKLFHIDFGYILGRDPKPLPPPMKLNKEMVEGMGGTQSEQYQEFRKQCYTAFLHLRR
;
A
#
# COMPACT_ATOMS: atom_id res chain seq x y z
N ALA A 1 5.18 -2.24 -29.50
CA ALA A 1 4.47 -1.90 -30.76
C ALA A 1 2.96 -2.05 -30.63
N LEU A 2 2.47 -3.14 -30.02
CA LEU A 2 1.03 -3.40 -29.84
C LEU A 2 0.28 -2.23 -29.17
N THR A 3 0.78 -1.70 -28.07
CA THR A 3 0.15 -0.56 -27.37
C THR A 3 0.01 0.68 -28.26
N LYS A 4 1.01 0.97 -29.10
CA LYS A 4 0.97 2.06 -30.07
C LYS A 4 -0.07 1.81 -31.17
N PHE A 5 -0.15 0.58 -31.67
CA PHE A 5 -1.18 0.18 -32.64
C PHE A 5 -2.60 0.37 -32.07
N LEU A 6 -2.85 -0.14 -30.86
CA LEU A 6 -4.17 -0.02 -30.21
C LEU A 6 -4.60 1.43 -29.94
N LYS A 7 -3.64 2.35 -29.78
CA LYS A 7 -3.92 3.80 -29.67
C LYS A 7 -4.33 4.46 -30.99
N CYS A 8 -4.01 3.86 -32.13
CA CYS A 8 -4.41 4.36 -33.43
C CYS A 8 -5.85 3.96 -33.81
N VAL A 9 -6.43 3.01 -33.08
CA VAL A 9 -7.75 2.44 -33.37
C VAL A 9 -8.85 3.39 -32.89
N ASN A 10 -9.76 3.75 -33.78
CA ASN A 10 -11.02 4.39 -33.40
C ASN A 10 -12.03 3.33 -32.91
N TRP A 11 -12.17 3.21 -31.59
CA TRP A 11 -13.02 2.20 -30.95
C TRP A 11 -14.53 2.41 -31.15
N ASP A 12 -14.95 3.60 -31.60
CA ASP A 12 -16.36 3.89 -31.91
C ASP A 12 -16.78 3.35 -33.29
N LEU A 13 -15.82 2.98 -34.16
CA LEU A 13 -16.07 2.38 -35.47
C LEU A 13 -16.06 0.85 -35.36
N PRO A 14 -17.22 0.16 -35.48
CA PRO A 14 -17.29 -1.28 -35.21
C PRO A 14 -16.38 -2.13 -36.10
N GLN A 15 -16.18 -1.70 -37.34
CA GLN A 15 -15.35 -2.41 -38.31
C GLN A 15 -13.86 -2.30 -37.97
N GLU A 16 -13.42 -1.13 -37.54
CA GLU A 16 -12.05 -0.87 -37.12
C GLU A 16 -11.74 -1.58 -35.80
N ALA A 17 -12.65 -1.48 -34.83
CA ALA A 17 -12.57 -2.23 -33.58
C ALA A 17 -12.49 -3.75 -33.84
N LYS A 18 -13.33 -4.30 -34.71
CA LYS A 18 -13.30 -5.72 -35.07
C LYS A 18 -11.95 -6.13 -35.67
N GLN A 19 -11.44 -5.39 -36.64
CA GLN A 19 -10.14 -5.67 -37.26
C GLN A 19 -8.99 -5.58 -36.24
N ALA A 20 -9.04 -4.59 -35.34
CA ALA A 20 -8.05 -4.45 -34.28
C ALA A 20 -8.07 -5.65 -33.31
N LEU A 21 -9.24 -6.15 -32.94
CA LEU A 21 -9.38 -7.32 -32.07
C LEU A 21 -8.91 -8.61 -32.75
N GLU A 22 -9.14 -8.77 -34.05
CA GLU A 22 -8.59 -9.90 -34.82
C GLU A 22 -7.06 -9.86 -34.90
N LEU A 23 -6.48 -8.67 -35.02
CA LEU A 23 -5.02 -8.47 -35.00
C LEU A 23 -4.44 -8.68 -33.59
N LEU A 24 -5.15 -8.27 -32.54
CA LEU A 24 -4.75 -8.46 -31.15
C LEU A 24 -4.50 -9.94 -30.84
N GLY A 25 -5.42 -10.82 -31.24
CA GLY A 25 -5.28 -12.27 -31.02
C GLY A 25 -4.20 -12.95 -31.86
N LYS A 26 -3.66 -12.28 -32.89
CA LYS A 26 -2.54 -12.76 -33.71
C LYS A 26 -1.21 -12.10 -33.34
N TRP A 27 -1.25 -11.07 -32.50
CA TRP A 27 -0.06 -10.31 -32.14
C TRP A 27 0.84 -11.16 -31.23
N LYS A 28 2.15 -10.94 -31.32
CA LYS A 28 3.08 -11.50 -30.33
C LYS A 28 2.63 -11.06 -28.93
N PRO A 29 2.51 -11.97 -27.94
CA PRO A 29 2.09 -11.62 -26.61
C PRO A 29 2.93 -10.49 -26.01
N MET A 30 2.28 -9.51 -25.38
CA MET A 30 2.95 -8.40 -24.72
C MET A 30 3.48 -8.77 -23.34
N ASP A 31 4.39 -7.95 -22.83
CA ASP A 31 4.92 -8.08 -21.46
C ASP A 31 3.86 -7.66 -20.42
N VAL A 32 4.03 -8.10 -19.17
CA VAL A 32 3.08 -7.83 -18.09
C VAL A 32 2.99 -6.33 -17.82
N GLU A 33 4.12 -5.64 -17.85
CA GLU A 33 4.26 -4.22 -17.59
C GLU A 33 3.49 -3.39 -18.61
N ASP A 34 3.56 -3.75 -19.89
CA ASP A 34 2.82 -3.07 -20.96
C ASP A 34 1.30 -3.32 -20.84
N SER A 35 0.87 -4.45 -20.24
CA SER A 35 -0.55 -4.75 -20.05
C SER A 35 -1.24 -3.79 -19.07
N LEU A 36 -0.49 -3.20 -18.13
CA LEU A 36 -1.00 -2.19 -17.20
C LEU A 36 -1.54 -0.95 -17.94
N GLU A 37 -0.94 -0.60 -19.09
CA GLU A 37 -1.40 0.52 -19.93
C GLU A 37 -2.81 0.27 -20.47
N LEU A 38 -3.11 -0.99 -20.83
CA LEU A 38 -4.41 -1.41 -21.37
C LEU A 38 -5.53 -1.42 -20.33
N LEU A 39 -5.19 -1.29 -19.04
CA LEU A 39 -6.16 -1.15 -17.95
C LEU A 39 -6.40 0.32 -17.54
N SER A 40 -5.71 1.27 -18.17
CA SER A 40 -5.92 2.70 -17.94
C SER A 40 -7.26 3.21 -18.51
N SER A 41 -7.59 4.46 -18.23
CA SER A 41 -8.78 5.13 -18.76
C SER A 41 -8.83 5.26 -20.29
N HIS A 42 -7.69 5.12 -20.97
CA HIS A 42 -7.61 5.25 -22.44
C HIS A 42 -8.25 4.07 -23.18
N PHE A 43 -8.42 2.93 -22.51
CA PHE A 43 -8.94 1.70 -23.12
C PHE A 43 -10.17 1.21 -22.37
N THR A 44 -11.35 1.43 -22.95
CA THR A 44 -12.64 1.00 -22.40
C THR A 44 -13.20 -0.25 -23.08
N ASN A 45 -12.62 -0.67 -24.20
CA ASN A 45 -13.07 -1.86 -24.94
C ASN A 45 -12.94 -3.14 -24.09
N PRO A 46 -14.03 -3.88 -23.81
CA PRO A 46 -13.99 -5.02 -22.90
C PRO A 46 -13.00 -6.12 -23.32
N THR A 47 -12.88 -6.40 -24.61
CA THR A 47 -11.97 -7.45 -25.11
C THR A 47 -10.50 -7.07 -24.91
N VAL A 48 -10.14 -5.80 -25.11
CA VAL A 48 -8.79 -5.30 -24.82
C VAL A 48 -8.46 -5.43 -23.34
N ARG A 49 -9.42 -5.11 -22.46
CA ARG A 49 -9.23 -5.21 -21.01
C ARG A 49 -9.12 -6.66 -20.55
N ARG A 50 -9.92 -7.57 -21.10
CA ARG A 50 -9.78 -9.02 -20.83
C ARG A 50 -8.45 -9.59 -21.35
N TYR A 51 -7.96 -9.10 -22.49
CA TYR A 51 -6.61 -9.43 -22.94
C TYR A 51 -5.54 -8.97 -21.94
N ALA A 52 -5.66 -7.73 -21.44
CA ALA A 52 -4.76 -7.23 -20.40
C ALA A 52 -4.77 -8.11 -19.14
N VAL A 53 -5.96 -8.52 -18.68
CA VAL A 53 -6.11 -9.46 -17.55
C VAL A 53 -5.46 -10.82 -17.86
N ALA A 54 -5.62 -11.36 -19.07
CA ALA A 54 -4.97 -12.60 -19.49
C ALA A 54 -3.44 -12.50 -19.48
N ARG A 55 -2.86 -11.30 -19.74
CA ARG A 55 -1.43 -11.04 -19.56
C ARG A 55 -1.04 -10.99 -18.09
N LEU A 56 -1.82 -10.30 -17.25
CA LEU A 56 -1.60 -10.27 -15.79
C LEU A 56 -1.70 -11.65 -15.14
N GLN A 57 -2.48 -12.57 -15.68
CA GLN A 57 -2.55 -13.95 -15.19
C GLN A 57 -1.20 -14.68 -15.26
N GLN A 58 -0.30 -14.27 -16.16
CA GLN A 58 1.04 -14.83 -16.30
C GLN A 58 2.04 -14.29 -15.26
N ALA A 59 1.73 -13.17 -14.61
CA ALA A 59 2.55 -12.60 -13.55
C ALA A 59 2.42 -13.42 -12.27
N ASP A 60 3.52 -13.60 -11.54
CA ASP A 60 3.49 -14.19 -10.21
C ASP A 60 2.82 -13.25 -9.19
N ASP A 61 2.56 -13.76 -7.98
CA ASP A 61 1.90 -12.96 -6.94
C ASP A 61 2.81 -11.84 -6.39
N GLU A 62 4.14 -11.97 -6.54
CA GLU A 62 5.10 -10.98 -6.04
C GLU A 62 5.10 -9.72 -6.91
N ASP A 63 5.09 -9.89 -8.23
CA ASP A 63 4.91 -8.82 -9.21
C ASP A 63 3.50 -8.26 -9.13
N LEU A 64 2.48 -9.11 -8.99
CA LEU A 64 1.09 -8.64 -8.86
C LEU A 64 0.90 -7.74 -7.62
N LEU A 65 1.54 -8.07 -6.49
CA LEU A 65 1.56 -7.22 -5.29
C LEU A 65 2.17 -5.85 -5.54
N MET A 66 3.14 -5.75 -6.44
CA MET A 66 3.75 -4.46 -6.81
C MET A 66 2.78 -3.59 -7.59
N TYR A 67 1.82 -4.15 -8.33
CA TYR A 67 0.87 -3.36 -9.12
C TYR A 67 -0.53 -3.27 -8.49
N LEU A 68 -0.78 -4.03 -7.41
CA LEU A 68 -2.11 -4.19 -6.84
C LEU A 68 -2.79 -2.87 -6.48
N LEU A 69 -2.03 -1.90 -5.95
CA LEU A 69 -2.58 -0.58 -5.62
C LEU A 69 -3.14 0.12 -6.86
N GLN A 70 -2.41 0.08 -7.98
CA GLN A 70 -2.84 0.64 -9.25
C GLN A 70 -3.96 -0.18 -9.90
N LEU A 71 -3.95 -1.50 -9.75
CA LEU A 71 -5.02 -2.38 -10.26
C LEU A 71 -6.34 -2.15 -9.54
N VAL A 72 -6.34 -1.86 -8.23
CA VAL A 72 -7.55 -1.45 -7.51
C VAL A 72 -8.08 -0.14 -8.09
N GLN A 73 -7.22 0.83 -8.41
CA GLN A 73 -7.65 2.06 -9.08
C GLN A 73 -8.19 1.82 -10.49
N ALA A 74 -7.64 0.85 -11.22
CA ALA A 74 -8.09 0.50 -12.56
C ALA A 74 -9.51 -0.08 -12.62
N LEU A 75 -10.07 -0.55 -11.48
CA LEU A 75 -11.48 -0.96 -11.37
C LEU A 75 -12.45 0.18 -11.73
N LYS A 76 -12.04 1.45 -11.57
CA LYS A 76 -12.82 2.63 -12.00
C LYS A 76 -13.11 2.67 -13.51
N TYR A 77 -12.36 1.90 -14.29
CA TYR A 77 -12.47 1.84 -15.75
C TYR A 77 -13.05 0.51 -16.24
N GLU A 78 -13.47 -0.38 -15.33
CA GLU A 78 -14.16 -1.62 -15.67
C GLU A 78 -15.66 -1.39 -15.94
N ASN A 79 -16.33 -2.41 -16.46
CA ASN A 79 -17.79 -2.40 -16.61
C ASN A 79 -18.46 -2.64 -15.24
N PHE A 80 -19.21 -1.64 -14.75
CA PHE A 80 -19.82 -1.70 -13.43
C PHE A 80 -21.02 -2.67 -13.37
N ASP A 81 -21.72 -2.85 -14.49
CA ASP A 81 -22.84 -3.79 -14.59
C ASP A 81 -22.32 -5.23 -14.52
N ASP A 82 -21.21 -5.54 -15.19
CA ASP A 82 -20.57 -6.87 -15.09
C ASP A 82 -20.15 -7.17 -13.64
N ILE A 83 -19.54 -6.20 -12.95
CA ILE A 83 -19.18 -6.33 -11.53
C ILE A 83 -20.42 -6.56 -10.66
N LYS A 84 -21.51 -5.82 -10.91
CA LYS A 84 -22.77 -5.96 -10.16
C LYS A 84 -23.45 -7.30 -10.42
N ASN A 85 -23.50 -7.73 -11.68
CA ASN A 85 -24.11 -8.99 -12.12
C ASN A 85 -23.35 -10.22 -11.60
N GLY A 86 -22.07 -10.05 -11.24
CA GLY A 86 -21.28 -11.09 -10.58
C GLY A 86 -21.64 -11.35 -9.11
N LEU A 87 -22.59 -10.60 -8.53
CA LEU A 87 -23.14 -10.85 -7.20
C LEU A 87 -24.26 -11.89 -7.27
N GLU A 88 -24.22 -12.89 -6.39
CA GLU A 88 -25.37 -13.77 -6.20
C GLU A 88 -26.42 -13.10 -5.29
N PRO A 89 -27.72 -13.31 -5.56
CA PRO A 89 -28.80 -12.76 -4.74
C PRO A 89 -28.69 -13.25 -3.31
N SER A 90 -28.72 -12.31 -2.36
CA SER A 90 -28.79 -12.63 -0.94
C SER A 90 -30.20 -13.06 -0.62
N LYS A 91 -30.39 -14.16 0.14
CA LYS A 91 -31.73 -14.58 0.62
C LYS A 91 -32.46 -13.50 1.46
N ARG A 92 -31.80 -12.40 1.82
CA ARG A 92 -32.45 -11.23 2.45
C ARG A 92 -33.44 -10.53 1.53
N ASP A 93 -33.25 -10.59 0.20
CA ASP A 93 -34.12 -9.90 -0.75
C ASP A 93 -35.40 -10.69 -1.07
N SER A 94 -35.49 -11.95 -0.61
CA SER A 94 -36.60 -12.86 -0.92
C SER A 94 -37.68 -12.95 0.18
N GLN A 95 -37.53 -12.25 1.31
CA GLN A 95 -38.54 -12.22 2.39
C GLN A 95 -39.36 -10.93 2.46
N GLY A 96 -39.16 -10.00 1.52
CA GLY A 96 -39.94 -8.76 1.42
C GLY A 96 -40.73 -8.67 0.12
N SER A 97 -41.61 -9.63 -0.18
CA SER A 97 -42.58 -9.42 -1.26
C SER A 97 -43.86 -10.21 -1.02
N MET A 98 -44.81 -9.55 -0.35
CA MET A 98 -46.26 -9.68 -0.57
C MET A 98 -46.97 -8.49 0.11
N SER A 99 -47.02 -7.34 -0.57
CA SER A 99 -48.16 -6.40 -0.60
C SER A 99 -47.76 -5.10 -1.34
N GLU A 100 -48.75 -4.50 -2.00
CA GLU A 100 -48.71 -3.57 -3.14
C GLU A 100 -48.14 -2.17 -2.88
N SER A 101 -47.52 -1.58 -3.91
CA SER A 101 -48.01 -0.38 -4.63
C SER A 101 -46.87 0.49 -5.19
N MET A 102 -47.12 1.06 -6.38
CA MET A 102 -46.21 1.91 -7.15
C MET A 102 -45.66 3.10 -6.33
N THR A 103 -44.34 3.18 -6.17
CA THR A 103 -43.57 4.43 -6.32
C THR A 103 -42.12 4.11 -6.63
N THR A 104 -41.61 4.71 -7.70
CA THR A 104 -40.19 4.72 -8.06
C THR A 104 -39.38 5.47 -7.00
N SER A 105 -38.49 4.78 -6.28
CA SER A 105 -37.40 5.42 -5.54
C SER A 105 -36.21 4.47 -5.42
N GLY A 106 -35.03 4.97 -5.80
CA GLY A 106 -33.78 4.22 -5.77
C GLY A 106 -33.37 3.88 -4.35
N THR A 107 -32.81 2.69 -4.18
CA THR A 107 -32.15 2.28 -2.94
C THR A 107 -30.96 3.20 -2.68
N ASN A 108 -31.07 4.02 -1.63
CA ASN A 108 -30.01 4.93 -1.20
C ASN A 108 -28.76 4.13 -0.80
N GLY A 109 -27.64 4.35 -1.50
CA GLY A 109 -26.32 3.79 -1.14
C GLY A 109 -25.78 4.25 0.22
N ALA A 110 -26.50 5.10 0.95
CA ALA A 110 -26.09 5.67 2.24
C ALA A 110 -26.22 4.71 3.44
N GLU A 111 -26.91 3.57 3.32
CA GLU A 111 -27.14 2.66 4.46
C GLU A 111 -26.12 1.52 4.62
N ILE A 112 -25.13 1.40 3.72
CA ILE A 112 -24.19 0.26 3.74
C ILE A 112 -22.82 0.71 4.25
N ASP A 113 -22.59 0.50 5.54
CA ASP A 113 -21.28 0.66 6.16
C ASP A 113 -20.31 -0.40 5.62
N SER A 114 -19.32 0.04 4.84
CA SER A 114 -18.37 -0.85 4.17
C SER A 114 -17.56 -1.71 5.14
N SER A 115 -17.26 -1.18 6.33
CA SER A 115 -16.55 -1.90 7.40
C SER A 115 -17.35 -3.11 7.93
N GLN A 116 -18.67 -3.09 7.75
CA GLN A 116 -19.58 -4.13 8.23
C GLN A 116 -19.84 -5.23 7.18
N ILE A 117 -19.34 -5.11 5.95
CA ILE A 117 -19.55 -6.13 4.88
C ILE A 117 -18.92 -7.49 5.26
N MET A 118 -17.89 -7.49 6.10
CA MET A 118 -17.23 -8.69 6.61
C MET A 118 -17.91 -9.30 7.85
N SER A 119 -18.98 -8.69 8.38
CA SER A 119 -19.65 -9.18 9.59
C SER A 119 -20.14 -10.63 9.46
N PRO A 120 -20.12 -11.42 10.55
CA PRO A 120 -20.56 -12.81 10.51
C PRO A 120 -22.06 -12.91 10.18
N ILE A 121 -22.40 -13.79 9.25
CA ILE A 121 -23.77 -14.24 8.97
C ILE A 121 -23.93 -15.61 9.66
N PRO A 122 -25.08 -15.94 10.29
CA PRO A 122 -25.30 -17.26 10.88
C PRO A 122 -25.06 -18.40 9.87
N PRO A 123 -24.64 -19.59 10.34
CA PRO A 123 -24.25 -20.69 9.45
C PRO A 123 -25.48 -21.22 8.69
N VAL A 124 -25.40 -21.23 7.35
CA VAL A 124 -26.40 -21.86 6.50
C VAL A 124 -25.77 -23.10 5.85
N SER A 125 -26.43 -24.24 6.06
CA SER A 125 -26.09 -25.54 5.49
C SER A 125 -26.10 -25.51 3.96
N SER A 126 -25.03 -26.03 3.35
CA SER A 126 -24.89 -26.17 1.89
C SER A 126 -25.15 -27.63 1.47
N PRO A 127 -25.88 -27.89 0.37
CA PRO A 127 -25.97 -29.23 -0.23
C PRO A 127 -24.69 -29.54 -1.05
N PRO A 128 -24.41 -30.82 -1.35
CA PRO A 128 -23.17 -31.22 -2.00
C PRO A 128 -23.15 -30.88 -3.49
N LEU A 129 -22.03 -30.34 -3.96
CA LEU A 129 -21.74 -30.10 -5.38
C LEU A 129 -21.05 -31.31 -6.01
N THR A 130 -21.54 -31.74 -7.16
CA THR A 130 -20.94 -32.79 -7.99
C THR A 130 -19.87 -32.19 -8.89
N SER A 131 -18.64 -32.73 -8.80
CA SER A 131 -17.50 -32.31 -9.59
C SER A 131 -17.45 -33.04 -10.93
N LYS A 132 -17.45 -32.31 -12.05
CA LYS A 132 -16.81 -32.75 -13.29
C LYS A 132 -15.83 -31.68 -13.74
N ALA A 133 -14.57 -31.86 -13.38
CA ALA A 133 -13.46 -31.17 -14.01
C ALA A 133 -13.25 -31.77 -15.41
N LYS A 134 -13.22 -30.91 -16.43
CA LYS A 134 -12.73 -31.26 -17.75
C LYS A 134 -11.63 -30.27 -18.08
N GLU A 135 -10.40 -30.74 -18.03
CA GLU A 135 -9.22 -30.02 -18.50
C GLU A 135 -9.32 -29.84 -20.01
N LEU A 136 -9.19 -28.59 -20.47
CA LEU A 136 -8.85 -28.25 -21.85
C LEU A 136 -7.83 -27.12 -21.79
N ALA A 137 -6.66 -27.38 -22.37
CA ALA A 137 -5.56 -26.44 -22.53
C ALA A 137 -5.72 -25.61 -23.83
N ASP A 138 -5.06 -24.45 -23.83
CA ASP A 138 -4.65 -23.62 -24.97
C ASP A 138 -5.73 -22.90 -25.80
N ASN A 139 -6.50 -22.06 -25.13
CA ASN A 139 -6.89 -20.74 -25.66
C ASN A 139 -6.59 -19.72 -24.55
N GLU A 140 -6.01 -18.56 -24.88
CA GLU A 140 -5.84 -17.47 -23.90
C GLU A 140 -7.21 -17.21 -23.25
N ASN A 141 -7.31 -17.51 -21.94
CA ASN A 141 -8.59 -17.63 -21.25
C ASN A 141 -9.15 -16.24 -20.94
N LEU A 142 -9.70 -15.59 -21.98
CA LEU A 142 -10.31 -14.25 -21.99
C LEU A 142 -11.62 -14.19 -21.19
N ASP A 143 -11.83 -15.07 -20.22
CA ASP A 143 -13.11 -15.24 -19.52
C ASP A 143 -13.23 -14.33 -18.29
N GLN A 144 -12.13 -13.78 -17.77
CA GLN A 144 -12.12 -12.99 -16.54
C GLN A 144 -11.99 -11.49 -16.81
N ASP A 145 -12.84 -10.71 -16.16
CA ASP A 145 -12.63 -9.27 -15.95
C ASP A 145 -11.62 -9.02 -14.80
N LEU A 146 -11.23 -7.76 -14.61
CA LEU A 146 -10.21 -7.42 -13.60
C LEU A 146 -10.70 -7.75 -12.17
N CYS A 147 -11.97 -7.47 -11.87
CA CYS A 147 -12.57 -7.74 -10.57
C CYS A 147 -12.52 -9.24 -10.20
N THR A 148 -12.96 -10.10 -11.11
CA THR A 148 -12.96 -11.55 -10.90
C THR A 148 -11.55 -12.10 -10.81
N PHE A 149 -10.62 -11.59 -11.63
CA PHE A 149 -9.20 -11.97 -11.55
C PHE A 149 -8.57 -11.64 -10.20
N LEU A 150 -8.71 -10.39 -9.73
CA LEU A 150 -8.14 -9.95 -8.45
C LEU A 150 -8.71 -10.75 -7.28
N ILE A 151 -10.03 -10.97 -7.25
CA ILE A 151 -10.69 -11.78 -6.22
C ILE A 151 -10.21 -13.24 -6.27
N SER A 152 -10.09 -13.82 -7.47
CA SER A 152 -9.61 -15.19 -7.67
C SER A 152 -8.18 -15.38 -7.14
N ARG A 153 -7.27 -14.44 -7.44
CA ARG A 153 -5.89 -14.45 -6.94
C ARG A 153 -5.84 -14.24 -5.42
N ALA A 154 -6.61 -13.28 -4.89
CA ALA A 154 -6.69 -13.02 -3.46
C ALA A 154 -7.17 -14.24 -2.66
N CYS A 155 -8.16 -14.99 -3.14
CA CYS A 155 -8.63 -16.21 -2.48
C CYS A 155 -7.54 -17.30 -2.36
N LYS A 156 -6.46 -17.23 -3.14
CA LYS A 156 -5.35 -18.20 -3.13
C LYS A 156 -4.13 -17.70 -2.34
N ASN A 157 -4.08 -16.43 -1.99
CA ASN A 157 -2.93 -15.81 -1.34
C ASN A 157 -3.37 -14.79 -0.28
N SER A 158 -3.10 -15.12 0.99
CA SER A 158 -3.51 -14.30 2.13
C SER A 158 -2.90 -12.89 2.14
N THR A 159 -1.70 -12.71 1.60
CA THR A 159 -1.06 -11.39 1.50
C THR A 159 -1.77 -10.53 0.47
N LEU A 160 -2.08 -11.08 -0.72
CA LEU A 160 -2.89 -10.40 -1.73
C LEU A 160 -4.28 -10.06 -1.18
N ALA A 161 -4.93 -10.98 -0.49
CA ALA A 161 -6.23 -10.73 0.14
C ALA A 161 -6.21 -9.60 1.16
N ASN A 162 -5.19 -9.54 2.02
CA ASN A 162 -5.03 -8.46 2.99
C ASN A 162 -4.94 -7.09 2.30
N TYR A 163 -4.05 -6.94 1.32
CA TYR A 163 -3.91 -5.65 0.63
C TYR A 163 -5.11 -5.31 -0.24
N LEU A 164 -5.71 -6.28 -0.95
CA LEU A 164 -6.94 -6.06 -1.71
C LEU A 164 -8.07 -5.56 -0.79
N TYR A 165 -8.24 -6.17 0.38
CA TYR A 165 -9.22 -5.74 1.38
C TYR A 165 -8.99 -4.28 1.79
N TRP A 166 -7.79 -3.95 2.25
CA TRP A 166 -7.48 -2.61 2.76
C TRP A 166 -7.46 -1.53 1.67
N TYR A 167 -7.14 -1.88 0.43
CA TYR A 167 -7.20 -0.91 -0.68
C TYR A 167 -8.65 -0.63 -1.08
N VAL A 168 -9.48 -1.66 -1.19
CA VAL A 168 -10.90 -1.47 -1.55
C VAL A 168 -11.68 -0.78 -0.41
N ILE A 169 -11.41 -1.10 0.86
CA ILE A 169 -12.12 -0.45 1.98
C ILE A 169 -11.86 1.05 2.03
N VAL A 170 -10.62 1.48 1.75
CA VAL A 170 -10.26 2.91 1.69
C VAL A 170 -11.03 3.63 0.58
N GLU A 171 -11.17 2.99 -0.59
CA GLU A 171 -11.97 3.53 -1.69
C GLU A 171 -13.47 3.55 -1.38
N CYS A 172 -13.98 2.58 -0.61
CA CYS A 172 -15.35 2.60 -0.10
C CYS A 172 -15.59 3.76 0.90
N GLU A 173 -14.60 4.14 1.70
CA GLU A 173 -14.73 5.22 2.68
C GLU A 173 -14.41 6.62 2.12
N ASP A 174 -14.04 6.73 0.85
CA ASP A 174 -13.71 8.02 0.23
C ASP A 174 -14.96 8.88 0.02
N GLN A 175 -15.12 9.88 0.90
CA GLN A 175 -16.23 10.83 0.88
C GLN A 175 -16.24 11.71 -0.39
N ASP A 176 -15.08 12.00 -0.98
CA ASP A 176 -15.00 12.80 -2.22
C ASP A 176 -15.56 11.99 -3.39
N THR A 177 -15.18 10.71 -3.48
CA THR A 177 -15.72 9.78 -4.48
C THR A 177 -17.22 9.57 -4.27
N GLN A 178 -17.68 9.37 -3.03
CA GLN A 178 -19.10 9.20 -2.72
C GLN A 178 -19.95 10.40 -3.17
N GLN A 179 -19.42 11.62 -3.09
CA GLN A 179 -20.13 12.84 -3.49
C GLN A 179 -20.02 13.14 -4.99
N ARG A 180 -18.84 12.98 -5.58
CA ARG A 180 -18.57 13.37 -6.98
C ARG A 180 -18.91 12.28 -7.99
N ASP A 181 -18.72 11.01 -7.62
CA ASP A 181 -18.99 9.85 -8.46
C ASP A 181 -19.62 8.70 -7.65
N PRO A 182 -20.93 8.81 -7.32
CA PRO A 182 -21.64 7.78 -6.55
C PRO A 182 -21.66 6.41 -7.22
N LYS A 183 -21.55 6.34 -8.56
CA LYS A 183 -21.53 5.08 -9.31
C LYS A 183 -20.22 4.33 -9.06
N THR A 184 -19.09 5.04 -9.09
CA THR A 184 -17.79 4.45 -8.74
C THR A 184 -17.75 4.00 -7.28
N HIS A 185 -18.35 4.78 -6.37
CA HIS A 185 -18.49 4.36 -4.97
C HIS A 185 -19.34 3.07 -4.84
N GLU A 186 -20.49 2.98 -5.52
CA GLU A 186 -21.31 1.74 -5.55
C GLU A 186 -20.53 0.56 -6.14
N MET A 187 -19.71 0.80 -7.18
CA MET A 187 -18.85 -0.22 -7.78
C MET A 187 -17.88 -0.81 -6.75
N TYR A 188 -17.16 0.01 -5.97
CA TYR A 188 -16.25 -0.52 -4.95
C TYR A 188 -16.98 -1.28 -3.83
N LEU A 189 -18.18 -0.82 -3.42
CA LEU A 189 -19.02 -1.59 -2.51
C LEU A 189 -19.39 -2.96 -3.09
N ASN A 190 -19.72 -3.03 -4.39
CA ASN A 190 -20.00 -4.29 -5.08
C ASN A 190 -18.75 -5.19 -5.17
N VAL A 191 -17.57 -4.63 -5.42
CA VAL A 191 -16.28 -5.37 -5.36
C VAL A 191 -16.08 -5.99 -3.99
N MET A 192 -16.26 -5.21 -2.90
CA MET A 192 -16.11 -5.72 -1.53
C MET A 192 -17.15 -6.82 -1.21
N ARG A 193 -18.40 -6.67 -1.65
CA ARG A 193 -19.43 -7.71 -1.51
C ARG A 193 -19.07 -8.98 -2.28
N ARG A 194 -18.61 -8.86 -3.53
CA ARG A 194 -18.15 -10.00 -4.32
C ARG A 194 -16.98 -10.71 -3.67
N PHE A 195 -16.03 -9.94 -3.13
CA PHE A 195 -14.90 -10.51 -2.41
C PHE A 195 -15.36 -11.28 -1.15
N SER A 196 -16.26 -10.69 -0.35
CA SER A 196 -16.89 -11.37 0.80
C SER A 196 -17.58 -12.69 0.41
N GLN A 197 -18.38 -12.67 -0.67
CA GLN A 197 -19.09 -13.85 -1.16
C GLN A 197 -18.12 -14.93 -1.65
N ALA A 198 -17.06 -14.55 -2.37
CA ALA A 198 -16.04 -15.49 -2.84
C ALA A 198 -15.32 -16.16 -1.66
N LEU A 199 -14.96 -15.37 -0.62
CA LEU A 199 -14.31 -15.93 0.56
C LEU A 199 -15.23 -16.88 1.35
N LEU A 200 -16.53 -16.58 1.43
CA LEU A 200 -17.54 -17.43 2.07
C LEU A 200 -17.73 -18.77 1.36
N LYS A 201 -17.66 -18.78 0.03
CA LYS A 201 -17.83 -19.99 -0.81
C LYS A 201 -16.58 -20.84 -0.93
N GLY A 202 -15.41 -20.27 -0.62
CA GLY A 202 -14.14 -20.98 -0.69
C GLY A 202 -14.04 -22.12 0.32
N ASP A 203 -12.92 -22.84 0.29
CA ASP A 203 -12.64 -23.92 1.23
C ASP A 203 -12.43 -23.41 2.67
N LYS A 204 -12.09 -24.31 3.60
CA LYS A 204 -11.89 -23.96 5.01
C LYS A 204 -10.83 -22.86 5.20
N SER A 205 -9.73 -22.88 4.45
CA SER A 205 -8.65 -21.90 4.57
C SER A 205 -9.11 -20.51 4.10
N VAL A 206 -9.86 -20.47 3.00
CA VAL A 206 -10.41 -19.22 2.45
C VAL A 206 -11.46 -18.61 3.38
N ARG A 207 -12.32 -19.43 3.99
CA ARG A 207 -13.29 -18.95 4.99
C ARG A 207 -12.63 -18.42 6.26
N VAL A 208 -11.53 -19.04 6.69
CA VAL A 208 -10.72 -18.52 7.81
C VAL A 208 -10.11 -17.16 7.43
N MET A 209 -9.63 -16.99 6.20
CA MET A 209 -9.13 -15.70 5.72
C MET A 209 -10.15 -14.57 5.89
N ARG A 210 -11.43 -14.80 5.57
CA ARG A 210 -12.52 -13.84 5.83
C ARG A 210 -12.63 -13.48 7.32
N SER A 211 -12.59 -14.47 8.20
CA SER A 211 -12.66 -14.21 9.65
C SER A 211 -11.46 -13.41 10.17
N LEU A 212 -10.26 -13.64 9.62
CA LEU A 212 -9.06 -12.87 9.96
C LEU A 212 -9.17 -11.41 9.48
N LEU A 213 -9.69 -11.16 8.28
CA LEU A 213 -9.94 -9.79 7.80
C LEU A 213 -10.97 -9.07 8.68
N ALA A 214 -12.05 -9.74 9.10
CA ALA A 214 -13.02 -9.18 10.03
C ALA A 214 -12.41 -8.86 11.41
N ALA A 215 -11.55 -9.73 11.92
CA ALA A 215 -10.83 -9.52 13.17
C ALA A 215 -9.85 -8.34 13.07
N GLN A 216 -9.15 -8.20 11.93
CA GLN A 216 -8.30 -7.03 11.66
C GLN A 216 -9.12 -5.73 11.62
N GLN A 217 -10.26 -5.70 10.93
CA GLN A 217 -11.13 -4.52 10.89
C GLN A 217 -11.56 -4.12 12.31
N THR A 218 -12.07 -5.08 13.08
CA THR A 218 -12.48 -4.87 14.47
C THR A 218 -11.33 -4.34 15.34
N PHE A 219 -10.12 -4.86 15.15
CA PHE A 219 -8.92 -4.39 15.82
C PHE A 219 -8.61 -2.92 15.48
N VAL A 220 -8.66 -2.55 14.19
CA VAL A 220 -8.42 -1.17 13.74
C VAL A 220 -9.49 -0.22 14.28
N ASP A 221 -10.76 -0.60 14.26
CA ASP A 221 -11.87 0.23 14.77
C ASP A 221 -11.70 0.55 16.25
N ARG A 222 -11.29 -0.45 17.05
CA ARG A 222 -10.97 -0.28 18.47
C ARG A 222 -9.77 0.63 18.67
N LEU A 223 -8.73 0.48 17.86
CA LEU A 223 -7.56 1.36 17.93
C LEU A 223 -7.91 2.81 17.58
N VAL A 224 -8.76 3.03 16.57
CA VAL A 224 -9.31 4.35 16.22
C VAL A 224 -10.11 4.93 17.40
N HIS A 225 -10.93 4.12 18.07
CA HIS A 225 -11.66 4.54 19.27
C HIS A 225 -10.71 5.00 20.39
N VAL A 226 -9.66 4.23 20.67
CA VAL A 226 -8.61 4.61 21.64
C VAL A 226 -7.95 5.93 21.25
N MET A 227 -7.55 6.09 19.98
CA MET A 227 -6.92 7.34 19.52
C MET A 227 -7.83 8.55 19.65
N LYS A 228 -9.13 8.42 19.31
CA LYS A 228 -10.12 9.49 19.53
C LYS A 228 -10.23 9.86 21.02
N ALA A 229 -10.25 8.88 21.92
CA ALA A 229 -10.29 9.13 23.36
C ALA A 229 -9.03 9.85 23.86
N VAL A 230 -7.84 9.44 23.39
CA VAL A 230 -6.56 10.08 23.74
C VAL A 230 -6.45 11.50 23.17
N GLN A 231 -6.96 11.74 21.96
CA GLN A 231 -6.99 13.08 21.37
C GLN A 231 -7.90 14.04 22.16
N ARG A 232 -9.05 13.55 22.68
CA ARG A 232 -9.97 14.30 23.54
C ARG A 232 -9.44 14.57 24.96
N GLU A 233 -8.50 13.77 25.45
CA GLU A 233 -7.92 13.95 26.78
C GLU A 233 -7.24 15.32 26.90
N SER A 234 -7.65 16.13 27.86
CA SER A 234 -7.03 17.44 28.09
C SER A 234 -5.70 17.28 28.84
N GLY A 235 -4.74 18.16 28.54
CA GLY A 235 -3.46 18.21 29.23
C GLY A 235 -2.26 17.96 28.31
N ASN A 236 -1.09 17.89 28.92
CA ASN A 236 0.18 17.75 28.21
C ASN A 236 0.36 16.34 27.63
N ARG A 237 1.40 16.19 26.79
CA ARG A 237 1.71 14.92 26.13
C ARG A 237 1.99 13.76 27.11
N LYS A 238 2.53 14.05 28.30
CA LYS A 238 2.76 13.04 29.34
C LYS A 238 1.43 12.43 29.81
N LYS A 239 0.45 13.28 30.16
CA LYS A 239 -0.90 12.83 30.56
C LYS A 239 -1.61 12.08 29.45
N LYS A 240 -1.47 12.52 28.19
CA LYS A 240 -2.00 11.81 27.02
C LYS A 240 -1.33 10.44 26.81
N ASN A 241 -0.03 10.31 27.05
CA ASN A 241 0.66 9.01 27.03
C ASN A 241 0.12 8.09 28.12
N GLU A 242 0.02 8.57 29.37
CA GLU A 242 -0.55 7.78 30.48
C GLU A 242 -1.97 7.29 30.14
N ARG A 243 -2.80 8.15 29.52
CA ARG A 243 -4.14 7.78 29.04
C ARG A 243 -4.09 6.72 27.94
N LEU A 244 -3.21 6.85 26.96
CA LEU A 244 -3.01 5.86 25.89
C LEU A 244 -2.64 4.49 26.47
N GLN A 245 -1.65 4.45 27.37
CA GLN A 245 -1.17 3.23 27.99
C GLN A 245 -2.27 2.57 28.85
N ALA A 246 -3.01 3.36 29.62
CA ALA A 246 -4.13 2.85 30.44
C ALA A 246 -5.26 2.25 29.59
N LEU A 247 -5.63 2.91 28.48
CA LEU A 247 -6.68 2.40 27.58
C LEU A 247 -6.24 1.13 26.86
N LEU A 248 -4.97 1.05 26.43
CA LEU A 248 -4.43 -0.15 25.81
C LEU A 248 -4.37 -1.33 26.80
N ALA A 249 -4.05 -1.06 28.07
CA ALA A 249 -3.96 -2.09 29.12
C ALA A 249 -5.33 -2.64 29.56
N ASP A 250 -6.42 -1.88 29.39
CA ASP A 250 -7.80 -2.34 29.68
C ASP A 250 -8.28 -3.33 28.60
N ASN A 251 -7.77 -4.56 28.68
CA ASN A 251 -8.03 -5.58 27.66
C ASN A 251 -9.47 -6.11 27.69
N GLU A 252 -10.16 -6.03 28.84
CA GLU A 252 -11.57 -6.43 28.94
C GLU A 252 -12.47 -5.54 28.08
N LYS A 253 -12.18 -4.23 28.02
CA LYS A 253 -12.95 -3.29 27.20
C LYS A 253 -12.41 -3.13 25.79
N MET A 254 -11.08 -3.01 25.65
CA MET A 254 -10.46 -2.66 24.36
C MET A 254 -10.00 -3.88 23.58
N ASN A 255 -9.59 -4.97 24.24
CA ASN A 255 -9.06 -6.19 23.61
C ASN A 255 -8.01 -5.87 22.52
N LEU A 256 -7.02 -5.06 22.90
CA LEU A 256 -5.90 -4.60 22.07
C LEU A 256 -4.54 -5.05 22.62
N ALA A 257 -4.43 -5.32 23.92
CA ALA A 257 -3.18 -5.74 24.54
C ALA A 257 -2.93 -7.24 24.38
N ASP A 258 -3.96 -8.07 24.50
CA ASP A 258 -3.87 -9.52 24.33
C ASP A 258 -5.08 -10.04 23.56
N MET A 259 -4.81 -10.68 22.43
CA MET A 259 -5.84 -11.10 21.47
C MET A 259 -5.42 -12.38 20.74
N GLU A 260 -6.38 -13.00 20.07
CA GLU A 260 -6.06 -14.08 19.13
C GLU A 260 -5.12 -13.59 18.02
N LEU A 261 -4.32 -14.53 17.50
CA LEU A 261 -3.36 -14.26 16.44
C LEU A 261 -4.07 -13.77 15.18
N ILE A 262 -3.79 -12.53 14.78
CA ILE A 262 -4.21 -11.99 13.49
C ILE A 262 -2.98 -11.56 12.68
N PRO A 263 -3.04 -11.57 11.34
CA PRO A 263 -2.03 -10.92 10.53
C PRO A 263 -2.04 -9.41 10.80
N LEU A 264 -0.88 -8.77 10.88
CA LEU A 264 -0.77 -7.31 10.98
C LEU A 264 -1.23 -6.70 9.64
N PRO A 265 -2.21 -5.77 9.61
CA PRO A 265 -2.67 -5.16 8.37
C PRO A 265 -1.54 -4.63 7.48
N LEU A 266 -0.57 -3.93 8.10
CA LEU A 266 0.57 -3.30 7.44
C LEU A 266 1.50 -4.30 6.73
N GLU A 267 1.75 -5.45 7.36
CA GLU A 267 2.63 -6.51 6.86
C GLU A 267 2.06 -7.88 7.25
N PRO A 268 1.16 -8.47 6.43
CA PRO A 268 0.36 -9.64 6.82
C PRO A 268 1.16 -10.93 7.01
N GLN A 269 2.44 -10.96 6.60
CA GLN A 269 3.36 -12.04 6.92
C GLN A 269 3.69 -12.08 8.43
N VAL A 270 3.59 -10.93 9.11
CA VAL A 270 3.81 -10.81 10.55
C VAL A 270 2.49 -10.99 11.27
N LYS A 271 2.37 -12.05 12.08
CA LYS A 271 1.20 -12.25 12.94
C LYS A 271 1.44 -11.64 14.32
N ILE A 272 0.39 -11.02 14.86
CA ILE A 272 0.43 -10.24 16.10
C ILE A 272 -0.55 -10.77 17.14
N LYS A 273 -0.18 -10.64 18.42
CA LYS A 273 -0.97 -11.03 19.60
C LYS A 273 -1.50 -9.83 20.40
N GLY A 274 -1.29 -8.62 19.92
CA GLY A 274 -1.68 -7.37 20.57
C GLY A 274 -0.54 -6.36 20.69
N ILE A 275 -0.84 -5.23 21.33
CA ILE A 275 0.05 -4.08 21.54
C ILE A 275 0.64 -4.15 22.95
N ILE A 276 1.92 -3.79 23.11
CA ILE A 276 2.59 -3.64 24.41
C ILE A 276 2.21 -2.28 25.02
N PRO A 277 1.32 -2.22 26.03
CA PRO A 277 0.77 -0.94 26.49
C PRO A 277 1.81 0.01 27.04
N GLU A 278 2.71 -0.45 27.90
CA GLU A 278 3.70 0.36 28.61
C GLU A 278 4.76 1.01 27.70
N LYS A 279 4.91 0.51 26.46
CA LYS A 279 5.82 1.07 25.46
C LYS A 279 5.13 2.03 24.48
N ALA A 280 3.81 2.14 24.53
CA ALA A 280 3.07 3.02 23.64
C ALA A 280 3.31 4.49 24.04
N THR A 281 3.63 5.34 23.06
CA THR A 281 3.86 6.78 23.27
C THR A 281 3.37 7.60 22.09
N LEU A 282 3.12 8.89 22.29
CA LEU A 282 2.78 9.85 21.25
C LEU A 282 4.02 10.63 20.81
N PHE A 283 4.19 10.77 19.49
CA PHE A 283 5.20 11.66 18.90
C PHE A 283 4.87 13.13 19.18
N LYS A 284 5.91 13.96 19.17
CA LYS A 284 5.78 15.42 19.28
C LYS A 284 5.37 16.02 17.93
N SER A 285 4.08 15.94 17.61
CA SER A 285 3.48 16.50 16.39
C SER A 285 2.07 17.02 16.68
N ALA A 286 1.58 17.96 15.86
CA ALA A 286 0.24 18.53 15.99
C ALA A 286 -0.87 17.45 15.93
N LEU A 287 -0.72 16.45 15.05
CA LEU A 287 -1.67 15.35 14.90
C LEU A 287 -1.45 14.21 15.91
N MET A 288 -0.40 14.30 16.74
CA MET A 288 -0.07 13.34 17.81
C MET A 288 -0.18 11.87 17.38
N PRO A 289 0.59 11.42 16.37
CA PRO A 289 0.57 10.01 16.00
C PRO A 289 1.18 9.14 17.10
N ALA A 290 0.72 7.90 17.21
CA ALA A 290 1.16 6.98 18.25
C ALA A 290 2.26 6.05 17.73
N GLN A 291 3.36 5.94 18.48
CA GLN A 291 4.29 4.82 18.37
C GLN A 291 3.76 3.65 19.17
N LEU A 292 3.49 2.53 18.50
CA LEU A 292 2.96 1.31 19.12
C LEU A 292 3.93 0.15 18.85
N PHE A 293 4.09 -0.73 19.82
CA PHE A 293 4.92 -1.93 19.68
C PHE A 293 4.01 -3.16 19.71
N PHE A 294 3.93 -3.88 18.59
CA PHE A 294 3.18 -5.12 18.52
C PHE A 294 3.99 -6.31 19.05
N LYS A 295 3.33 -7.19 19.80
CA LYS A 295 3.84 -8.52 20.17
C LYS A 295 3.66 -9.45 18.96
N THR A 296 4.73 -9.99 18.41
CA THR A 296 4.66 -10.94 17.28
C THR A 296 4.45 -12.38 17.76
N GLU A 297 4.08 -13.28 16.84
CA GLU A 297 3.78 -14.68 17.19
C GLU A 297 4.94 -15.42 17.88
N ASP A 298 6.17 -15.08 17.48
CA ASP A 298 7.46 -15.59 17.94
C ASP A 298 8.02 -14.86 19.18
N GLY A 299 7.28 -13.92 19.77
CA GLY A 299 7.71 -13.15 20.95
C GLY A 299 8.59 -11.93 20.64
N GLY A 300 8.83 -11.64 19.36
CA GLY A 300 9.46 -10.41 18.90
C GLY A 300 8.59 -9.16 19.07
N LYS A 301 9.11 -8.03 18.58
CA LYS A 301 8.45 -6.72 18.63
C LYS A 301 8.44 -6.09 17.26
N TYR A 302 7.27 -5.65 16.81
CA TYR A 302 7.12 -4.91 15.57
C TYR A 302 6.65 -3.47 15.87
N PRO A 303 7.54 -2.46 15.81
CA PRO A 303 7.17 -1.09 16.05
C PRO A 303 6.46 -0.48 14.83
N VAL A 304 5.36 0.25 15.07
CA VAL A 304 4.64 1.00 14.06
C VAL A 304 4.38 2.43 14.52
N ILE A 305 4.07 3.29 13.56
CA ILE A 305 3.40 4.57 13.76
C ILE A 305 1.94 4.38 13.33
N PHE A 306 0.99 4.67 14.21
CA PHE A 306 -0.42 4.79 13.87
C PHE A 306 -0.83 6.26 13.84
N LYS A 307 -1.30 6.72 12.68
CA LYS A 307 -1.77 8.09 12.45
C LYS A 307 -3.30 8.11 12.41
N HIS A 308 -3.91 9.07 13.10
CA HIS A 308 -5.36 9.33 13.06
C HIS A 308 -5.63 10.82 12.85
N GLY A 309 -6.46 11.14 11.86
CA GLY A 309 -6.73 12.49 11.36
C GLY A 309 -5.82 12.91 10.20
N ASP A 310 -5.20 11.97 9.49
CA ASP A 310 -4.26 12.21 8.38
C ASP A 310 -4.56 11.24 7.23
N ASP A 311 -4.38 11.66 5.97
CA ASP A 311 -4.57 10.81 4.80
C ASP A 311 -3.23 10.25 4.31
N LEU A 312 -3.02 8.95 4.47
CA LEU A 312 -1.74 8.30 4.18
C LEU A 312 -1.65 7.80 2.74
N ARG A 313 -2.67 8.00 1.89
CA ARG A 313 -2.67 7.45 0.51
C ARG A 313 -1.52 7.99 -0.33
N GLN A 314 -1.15 9.27 -0.14
CA GLN A 314 -0.03 9.88 -0.85
C GLN A 314 1.30 9.24 -0.45
N ASP A 315 1.60 9.16 0.86
CA ASP A 315 2.78 8.45 1.36
C ASP A 315 2.79 6.99 0.95
N GLN A 316 1.65 6.30 1.02
CA GLN A 316 1.52 4.91 0.61
C GLN A 316 1.89 4.70 -0.87
N LEU A 317 1.38 5.55 -1.76
CA LEU A 317 1.73 5.49 -3.18
C LEU A 317 3.24 5.70 -3.35
N ILE A 318 3.80 6.72 -2.72
CA ILE A 318 5.23 7.03 -2.87
C ILE A 318 6.10 5.88 -2.35
N LEU A 319 5.80 5.31 -1.19
CA LEU A 319 6.57 4.18 -0.65
C LEU A 319 6.41 2.92 -1.50
N GLN A 320 5.24 2.70 -2.10
CA GLN A 320 5.03 1.59 -3.04
C GLN A 320 5.88 1.79 -4.32
N ILE A 321 5.96 3.01 -4.86
CA ILE A 321 6.84 3.32 -5.98
C ILE A 321 8.32 3.20 -5.60
N ILE A 322 8.74 3.66 -4.42
CA ILE A 322 10.11 3.47 -3.91
C ILE A 322 10.43 1.97 -3.77
N SER A 323 9.50 1.17 -3.27
CA SER A 323 9.65 -0.28 -3.17
C SER A 323 9.80 -0.94 -4.54
N LEU A 324 9.04 -0.48 -5.55
CA LEU A 324 9.18 -0.94 -6.92
C LEU A 324 10.54 -0.55 -7.51
N MET A 325 10.97 0.71 -7.35
CA MET A 325 12.27 1.17 -7.80
C MET A 325 13.43 0.40 -7.15
N ASP A 326 13.36 0.13 -5.83
CA ASP A 326 14.36 -0.70 -5.13
C ASP A 326 14.42 -2.12 -5.71
N LYS A 327 13.26 -2.74 -5.99
CA LYS A 327 13.21 -4.06 -6.63
C LYS A 327 13.80 -4.06 -8.05
N LEU A 328 13.48 -3.06 -8.86
CA LEU A 328 14.02 -2.91 -10.22
C LEU A 328 15.55 -2.74 -10.18
N LEU A 329 16.06 -1.91 -9.28
CA LEU A 329 17.50 -1.73 -9.09
C LEU A 329 18.16 -3.04 -8.62
N ARG A 330 17.55 -3.77 -7.68
CA ARG A 330 18.05 -5.10 -7.23
C ARG A 330 18.05 -6.14 -8.35
N LYS A 331 17.06 -6.12 -9.25
CA LYS A 331 17.00 -7.00 -10.44
C LYS A 331 18.20 -6.75 -11.38
N GLU A 332 18.68 -5.51 -11.43
CA GLU A 332 19.90 -5.11 -12.13
C GLU A 332 21.18 -5.30 -11.29
N ASN A 333 21.10 -6.05 -10.17
CA ASN A 333 22.19 -6.29 -9.20
C ASN A 333 22.71 -5.03 -8.49
N LEU A 334 21.89 -3.99 -8.37
CA LEU A 334 22.23 -2.72 -7.74
C LEU A 334 21.45 -2.52 -6.43
N ASP A 335 22.03 -2.95 -5.31
CA ASP A 335 21.46 -2.70 -3.98
C ASP A 335 21.96 -1.37 -3.38
N LEU A 336 21.15 -0.32 -3.51
CA LEU A 336 21.44 1.02 -2.98
C LEU A 336 21.08 1.20 -1.49
N LYS A 337 20.78 0.11 -0.78
CA LYS A 337 20.49 0.12 0.66
C LYS A 337 19.34 1.06 1.04
N LEU A 338 18.33 1.15 0.15
CA LEU A 338 17.11 1.92 0.37
C LEU A 338 16.32 1.37 1.57
N THR A 339 15.42 2.19 2.09
CA THR A 339 14.51 1.82 3.19
C THR A 339 13.06 2.07 2.77
N PRO A 340 12.48 1.22 1.89
CA PRO A 340 11.07 1.29 1.50
C PRO A 340 10.17 0.76 2.64
N TYR A 341 10.07 1.53 3.73
CA TYR A 341 9.27 1.16 4.88
C TYR A 341 7.78 1.06 4.50
N LYS A 342 7.07 0.12 5.12
CA LYS A 342 5.66 -0.13 4.76
C LYS A 342 4.76 1.02 5.22
N VAL A 343 3.79 1.37 4.40
CA VAL A 343 2.70 2.30 4.73
C VAL A 343 1.40 1.68 4.25
N LEU A 344 0.38 1.73 5.11
CA LEU A 344 -0.96 1.26 4.78
C LEU A 344 -2.01 2.19 5.39
N ALA A 345 -2.72 2.90 4.52
CA ALA A 345 -3.98 3.54 4.83
C ALA A 345 -5.02 2.46 5.17
N THR A 346 -5.68 2.61 6.31
CA THR A 346 -6.81 1.76 6.72
C THR A 346 -8.15 2.48 6.58
N SER A 347 -8.08 3.77 6.25
CA SER A 347 -9.15 4.69 5.90
C SER A 347 -8.50 5.88 5.17
N THR A 348 -9.31 6.80 4.65
CA THR A 348 -8.86 8.14 4.20
C THR A 348 -8.43 9.05 5.35
N LYS A 349 -8.61 8.62 6.61
CA LYS A 349 -8.31 9.44 7.82
C LYS A 349 -7.33 8.78 8.79
N HIS A 350 -6.91 7.54 8.55
CA HIS A 350 -5.98 6.86 9.45
C HIS A 350 -5.24 5.71 8.76
N GLY A 351 -4.10 5.34 9.33
CA GLY A 351 -3.27 4.27 8.80
C GLY A 351 -2.04 3.97 9.64
N PHE A 352 -1.34 2.93 9.21
CA PHE A 352 -0.11 2.45 9.81
C PHE A 352 1.09 2.81 8.93
N MET A 353 2.22 3.08 9.59
CA MET A 353 3.54 3.15 8.97
C MET A 353 4.49 2.28 9.77
N GLN A 354 5.38 1.57 9.09
CA GLN A 354 6.44 0.80 9.74
C GLN A 354 7.41 1.78 10.39
N PHE A 355 7.68 1.58 11.68
CA PHE A 355 8.67 2.41 12.36
C PHE A 355 10.07 1.82 12.17
N ILE A 356 10.97 2.61 11.60
CA ILE A 356 12.38 2.24 11.44
C ILE A 356 13.18 2.94 12.53
N GLN A 357 13.89 2.17 13.37
CA GLN A 357 14.75 2.74 14.40
C GLN A 357 15.86 3.60 13.78
N SER A 358 15.74 4.90 13.95
CA SER A 358 16.56 5.91 13.26
C SER A 358 16.49 7.23 14.02
N VAL A 359 17.32 8.19 13.62
CA VAL A 359 17.42 9.52 14.20
C VAL A 359 17.30 10.55 13.08
N PRO A 360 16.45 11.60 13.18
CA PRO A 360 16.42 12.67 12.20
C PRO A 360 17.79 13.35 12.09
N VAL A 361 18.20 13.74 10.89
CA VAL A 361 19.50 14.41 10.67
C VAL A 361 19.58 15.70 11.49
N ALA A 362 18.47 16.43 11.67
CA ALA A 362 18.43 17.60 12.55
C ALA A 362 18.88 17.29 13.99
N GLU A 363 18.42 16.16 14.55
CA GLU A 363 18.79 15.70 15.89
C GLU A 363 20.23 15.18 15.93
N VAL A 364 20.68 14.49 14.86
CA VAL A 364 22.08 14.06 14.72
C VAL A 364 23.04 15.26 14.82
N LEU A 365 22.75 16.35 14.12
CA LEU A 365 23.58 17.56 14.16
C LEU A 365 23.49 18.27 15.52
N ALA A 366 22.32 18.28 16.15
CA ALA A 366 22.16 18.89 17.47
C ALA A 366 22.91 18.14 18.59
N THR A 367 23.08 16.82 18.45
CA THR A 367 23.66 15.96 19.49
C THR A 367 25.13 15.60 19.24
N GLU A 368 25.52 15.41 17.98
CA GLU A 368 26.87 14.97 17.60
C GLU A 368 27.59 15.96 16.66
N GLU A 369 27.00 17.12 16.36
CA GLU A 369 27.52 18.18 15.48
C GLU A 369 27.60 17.82 13.98
N SER A 370 27.85 16.56 13.63
CA SER A 370 27.96 16.10 12.24
C SER A 370 27.57 14.63 12.06
N ILE A 371 27.20 14.28 10.82
CA ILE A 371 26.92 12.88 10.44
C ILE A 371 28.15 11.99 10.65
N GLN A 372 29.36 12.50 10.36
CA GLN A 372 30.59 11.73 10.57
C GLN A 372 30.87 11.44 12.04
N ASN A 373 30.66 12.42 12.93
CA ASN A 373 30.81 12.21 14.39
C ASN A 373 29.82 11.14 14.88
N PHE A 374 28.56 11.21 14.43
CA PHE A 374 27.56 10.21 14.76
C PHE A 374 27.97 8.80 14.32
N PHE A 375 28.51 8.64 13.12
CA PHE A 375 29.03 7.36 12.66
C PHE A 375 30.29 6.92 13.41
N ARG A 376 31.25 7.82 13.70
CA ARG A 376 32.42 7.48 14.53
C ARG A 376 32.03 6.99 15.92
N LYS A 377 30.97 7.56 16.50
CA LYS A 377 30.46 7.15 17.82
C LYS A 377 29.80 5.77 17.81
N HIS A 378 29.12 5.40 16.73
CA HIS A 378 28.31 4.18 16.68
C HIS A 378 28.93 3.03 15.88
N ALA A 379 29.84 3.33 14.97
CA ALA A 379 30.52 2.37 14.10
C ALA A 379 31.97 2.81 13.80
N PRO A 380 32.83 2.96 14.83
CA PRO A 380 34.23 3.34 14.65
C PRO A 380 35.02 2.26 13.91
N SER A 381 36.04 2.68 13.16
CA SER A 381 37.05 1.78 12.59
C SER A 381 38.37 2.52 12.41
N GLU A 382 39.48 1.94 12.89
CA GLU A 382 40.81 2.55 12.79
C GLU A 382 41.32 2.62 11.34
N THR A 383 40.98 1.62 10.52
CA THR A 383 41.39 1.53 9.11
C THR A 383 40.32 2.02 8.14
N GLY A 384 39.17 2.42 8.66
CA GLY A 384 38.02 2.83 7.85
C GLY A 384 38.07 4.32 7.46
N PRO A 385 37.35 4.70 6.38
CA PRO A 385 37.35 6.08 5.92
C PRO A 385 36.85 7.03 7.02
N HIS A 386 37.62 8.08 7.30
CA HIS A 386 37.29 9.09 8.32
C HIS A 386 37.09 8.50 9.74
N GLY A 387 37.71 7.35 10.05
CA GLY A 387 37.56 6.67 11.34
C GLY A 387 36.23 5.90 11.48
N ILE A 388 35.52 5.65 10.37
CA ILE A 388 34.19 5.04 10.32
C ILE A 388 34.29 3.68 9.62
N SER A 389 33.50 2.70 10.06
CA SER A 389 33.36 1.42 9.36
C SER A 389 33.12 1.60 7.85
N ALA A 390 33.92 0.91 7.03
CA ALA A 390 33.81 0.98 5.57
C ALA A 390 32.42 0.55 5.07
N GLU A 391 31.79 -0.45 5.72
CA GLU A 391 30.44 -0.92 5.38
C GLU A 391 29.37 0.15 5.67
N VAL A 392 29.49 0.87 6.78
CA VAL A 392 28.57 1.95 7.16
C VAL A 392 28.71 3.11 6.19
N MET A 393 29.93 3.48 5.83
CA MET A 393 30.18 4.55 4.86
C MET A 393 29.69 4.16 3.44
N ASP A 394 29.93 2.93 2.99
CA ASP A 394 29.40 2.41 1.72
C ASP A 394 27.86 2.44 1.71
N THR A 395 27.23 1.99 2.79
CA THR A 395 25.76 2.03 2.96
C THR A 395 25.23 3.46 2.91
N TYR A 396 25.93 4.39 3.56
CA TYR A 396 25.56 5.81 3.54
C TYR A 396 25.65 6.42 2.15
N VAL A 397 26.76 6.20 1.44
CA VAL A 397 26.96 6.67 0.06
C VAL A 397 25.89 6.12 -0.87
N LYS A 398 25.63 4.81 -0.81
CA LYS A 398 24.61 4.13 -1.64
C LYS A 398 23.20 4.63 -1.38
N SER A 399 22.81 4.75 -0.11
CA SER A 399 21.47 5.21 0.26
C SER A 399 21.26 6.69 -0.11
N CYS A 400 22.28 7.54 0.07
CA CYS A 400 22.24 8.92 -0.42
C CYS A 400 22.05 8.98 -1.94
N ALA A 401 22.84 8.21 -2.70
CA ALA A 401 22.74 8.19 -4.16
C ALA A 401 21.36 7.74 -4.64
N GLY A 402 20.84 6.65 -4.07
CA GLY A 402 19.52 6.12 -4.41
C GLY A 402 18.40 7.11 -4.11
N TYR A 403 18.36 7.69 -2.90
CA TYR A 403 17.33 8.67 -2.56
C TYR A 403 17.46 9.99 -3.33
N CYS A 404 18.66 10.46 -3.67
CA CYS A 404 18.84 11.64 -4.52
C CYS A 404 18.21 11.44 -5.90
N VAL A 405 18.43 10.28 -6.53
CA VAL A 405 17.83 9.96 -7.84
C VAL A 405 16.32 9.79 -7.74
N ILE A 406 15.85 9.03 -6.76
CA ILE A 406 14.43 8.73 -6.58
C ILE A 406 13.63 10.00 -6.27
N THR A 407 14.11 10.83 -5.36
CA THR A 407 13.42 12.10 -5.00
C THR A 407 13.45 13.11 -6.12
N TYR A 408 14.48 13.08 -6.98
CA TYR A 408 14.51 13.84 -8.23
C TYR A 408 13.43 13.36 -9.21
N ILE A 409 13.35 12.04 -9.49
CA ILE A 409 12.36 11.46 -10.42
C ILE A 409 10.93 11.74 -9.95
N LEU A 410 10.67 11.54 -8.65
CA LEU A 410 9.34 11.74 -8.05
C LEU A 410 9.03 13.21 -7.74
N GLY A 411 9.99 14.11 -7.93
CA GLY A 411 9.85 15.54 -7.64
C GLY A 411 9.42 15.82 -6.20
N VAL A 412 10.02 15.14 -5.23
CA VAL A 412 9.66 15.27 -3.81
C VAL A 412 10.13 16.62 -3.26
N GLY A 413 9.20 17.45 -2.79
CA GLY A 413 9.44 18.77 -2.21
C GLY A 413 9.55 18.77 -0.67
N ASP A 414 9.69 19.94 -0.07
CA ASP A 414 9.75 20.14 1.38
C ASP A 414 10.78 19.24 2.10
N ARG A 415 11.97 19.13 1.51
CA ARG A 415 13.07 18.35 2.11
C ARG A 415 13.87 19.24 3.06
N HIS A 416 13.81 18.91 4.34
CA HIS A 416 14.57 19.51 5.43
C HIS A 416 15.12 18.43 6.36
N LEU A 417 15.98 18.81 7.30
CA LEU A 417 16.78 17.89 8.12
C LEU A 417 15.94 17.02 9.08
N ASP A 418 14.70 17.41 9.41
CA ASP A 418 13.77 16.59 10.19
C ASP A 418 13.12 15.46 9.37
N ASN A 419 12.99 15.65 8.05
CA ASN A 419 12.40 14.68 7.12
C ASN A 419 13.45 13.74 6.51
N LEU A 420 14.71 13.89 6.91
CA LEU A 420 15.83 13.02 6.56
C LEU A 420 16.21 12.22 7.80
N LEU A 421 16.09 10.90 7.74
CA LEU A 421 16.38 10.01 8.86
C LEU A 421 17.65 9.23 8.58
N LEU A 422 18.40 8.97 9.65
CA LEU A 422 19.67 8.28 9.60
C LEU A 422 19.67 7.11 10.59
N THR A 423 20.12 5.95 10.13
CA THR A 423 20.33 4.76 10.97
C THR A 423 21.79 4.64 11.40
N LYS A 424 22.03 3.95 12.52
CA LYS A 424 23.41 3.66 12.99
C LYS A 424 24.21 2.78 12.02
N THR A 425 23.53 2.06 11.13
CA THR A 425 24.14 1.22 10.09
C THR A 425 24.43 1.96 8.78
N GLY A 426 24.21 3.28 8.74
CA GLY A 426 24.55 4.12 7.60
C GLY A 426 23.40 4.41 6.64
N LYS A 427 22.25 3.76 6.74
CA LYS A 427 21.12 4.04 5.84
C LYS A 427 20.58 5.44 6.10
N LEU A 428 20.62 6.30 5.08
CA LEU A 428 19.89 7.56 4.99
C LEU A 428 18.58 7.33 4.22
N PHE A 429 17.46 7.85 4.72
CA PHE A 429 16.18 7.73 4.02
C PHE A 429 15.28 8.93 4.29
N HIS A 430 14.31 9.13 3.40
CA HIS A 430 13.37 10.23 3.45
C HIS A 430 12.04 9.77 4.05
N ILE A 431 11.40 10.64 4.83
CA ILE A 431 10.02 10.45 5.30
C ILE A 431 9.15 11.64 4.91
N ASP A 432 7.85 11.55 5.21
CA ASP A 432 6.84 12.59 5.00
C ASP A 432 6.79 13.04 3.53
N PHE A 433 5.93 12.42 2.74
CA PHE A 433 5.85 12.69 1.31
C PHE A 433 4.70 13.65 0.96
N GLY A 434 4.40 14.62 1.83
CA GLY A 434 3.32 15.60 1.63
C GLY A 434 3.43 16.50 0.39
N TYR A 435 4.64 16.65 -0.18
CA TYR A 435 4.90 17.44 -1.38
C TYR A 435 5.63 16.60 -2.44
N ILE A 436 4.98 16.34 -3.58
CA ILE A 436 5.49 15.49 -4.66
C ILE A 436 5.22 16.10 -6.03
N LEU A 437 5.79 15.51 -7.08
CA LEU A 437 5.60 15.90 -8.48
C LEU A 437 5.91 17.40 -8.73
N GLY A 438 6.94 17.91 -8.06
CA GLY A 438 7.42 19.28 -8.21
C GLY A 438 6.73 20.31 -7.31
N ARG A 439 5.70 19.91 -6.54
CA ARG A 439 5.14 20.79 -5.50
C ARG A 439 6.15 21.00 -4.39
N ASP A 440 6.22 22.21 -3.87
CA ASP A 440 7.07 22.58 -2.73
C ASP A 440 6.44 23.82 -2.05
N PRO A 441 6.48 23.93 -0.72
CA PRO A 441 6.02 25.14 -0.03
C PRO A 441 6.90 26.37 -0.33
N LYS A 442 8.16 26.16 -0.72
CA LYS A 442 9.09 27.24 -1.07
C LYS A 442 9.09 27.49 -2.59
N PRO A 443 9.19 28.75 -3.02
CA PRO A 443 9.33 29.06 -4.44
C PRO A 443 10.67 28.55 -4.99
N LEU A 444 10.68 28.15 -6.26
CA LEU A 444 11.87 27.73 -7.01
C LEU A 444 12.69 26.63 -6.29
N PRO A 445 12.07 25.49 -5.96
CA PRO A 445 12.78 24.41 -5.28
C PRO A 445 13.90 23.85 -6.17
N PRO A 446 15.08 23.51 -5.61
CA PRO A 446 16.13 22.88 -6.40
C PRO A 446 15.66 21.52 -6.90
N PRO A 447 16.00 21.12 -8.14
CA PRO A 447 15.56 19.85 -8.70
C PRO A 447 16.18 18.66 -7.96
N MET A 448 17.45 18.77 -7.58
CA MET A 448 18.15 17.74 -6.81
C MET A 448 18.04 18.05 -5.32
N LYS A 449 17.64 17.05 -4.53
CA LYS A 449 17.53 17.15 -3.06
C LYS A 449 18.80 16.61 -2.40
N LEU A 450 19.84 17.45 -2.41
CA LEU A 450 21.14 17.18 -1.77
C LEU A 450 21.55 18.42 -0.96
N ASN A 451 21.78 18.25 0.34
CA ASN A 451 22.19 19.33 1.24
C ASN A 451 23.68 19.25 1.61
N LYS A 452 24.19 20.30 2.26
CA LYS A 452 25.60 20.42 2.65
C LYS A 452 26.00 19.32 3.62
N GLU A 453 25.14 19.02 4.57
CA GLU A 453 25.36 18.05 5.64
C GLU A 453 25.53 16.63 5.08
N MET A 454 24.79 16.28 4.02
CA MET A 454 24.95 15.01 3.29
C MET A 454 26.32 14.90 2.62
N VAL A 455 26.77 15.99 1.98
CA VAL A 455 28.07 16.03 1.31
C VAL A 455 29.22 15.98 2.32
N GLU A 456 29.08 16.69 3.44
CA GLU A 456 30.04 16.64 4.55
C GLU A 456 30.08 15.25 5.22
N GLY A 457 28.94 14.55 5.30
CA GLY A 457 28.87 13.16 5.73
C GLY A 457 29.79 12.24 4.90
N MET A 458 29.88 12.48 3.60
CA MET A 458 30.77 11.76 2.67
C MET A 458 32.24 12.20 2.75
N GLY A 459 32.59 13.20 3.54
CA GLY A 459 33.95 13.76 3.58
C GLY A 459 34.22 14.90 2.60
N GLY A 460 33.17 15.52 2.05
CA GLY A 460 33.27 16.66 1.15
C GLY A 460 33.43 16.27 -0.33
N THR A 461 33.43 17.27 -1.22
CA THR A 461 33.38 17.06 -2.68
C THR A 461 34.65 16.47 -3.29
N GLN A 462 35.76 16.48 -2.54
CA GLN A 462 37.05 15.93 -2.98
C GLN A 462 37.29 14.51 -2.46
N SER A 463 36.37 13.93 -1.69
CA SER A 463 36.52 12.56 -1.17
C SER A 463 36.26 11.51 -2.25
N GLU A 464 36.84 10.32 -2.07
CA GLU A 464 36.54 9.15 -2.91
C GLU A 464 35.07 8.75 -2.80
N GLN A 465 34.49 8.90 -1.60
CA GLN A 465 33.09 8.60 -1.31
C GLN A 465 32.14 9.50 -2.12
N TYR A 466 32.50 10.77 -2.33
CA TYR A 466 31.72 11.66 -3.19
C TYR A 466 31.77 11.26 -4.67
N GLN A 467 32.92 10.75 -5.15
CA GLN A 467 33.00 10.22 -6.51
C GLN A 467 32.17 8.94 -6.67
N GLU A 468 32.20 8.04 -5.68
CA GLU A 468 31.35 6.85 -5.70
C GLU A 468 29.87 7.23 -5.63
N PHE A 469 29.48 8.22 -4.80
CA PHE A 469 28.12 8.76 -4.79
C PHE A 469 27.66 9.21 -6.18
N ARG A 470 28.49 9.96 -6.92
CA ARG A 470 28.15 10.42 -8.28
C ARG A 470 27.99 9.25 -9.25
N LYS A 471 28.89 8.27 -9.18
CA LYS A 471 28.82 7.05 -10.00
C LYS A 471 27.55 6.26 -9.72
N GLN A 472 27.19 6.09 -8.45
CA GLN A 472 25.96 5.40 -8.04
C GLN A 472 24.72 6.18 -8.52
N CYS A 473 24.70 7.51 -8.41
CA CYS A 473 23.61 8.33 -8.95
C CYS A 473 23.39 8.12 -10.45
N TYR A 474 24.47 8.20 -11.25
CA TYR A 474 24.38 8.01 -12.69
C TYR A 474 23.88 6.61 -13.06
N THR A 475 24.43 5.59 -12.40
CA THR A 475 24.10 4.19 -12.66
C THR A 475 22.62 3.91 -12.31
N ALA A 476 22.17 4.36 -11.14
CA ALA A 476 20.78 4.23 -10.71
C ALA A 476 19.80 4.93 -11.66
N PHE A 477 20.13 6.16 -12.09
CA PHE A 477 19.30 6.91 -13.02
C PHE A 477 19.18 6.22 -14.39
N LEU A 478 20.26 5.61 -14.89
CA LEU A 478 20.22 4.85 -16.13
C LEU A 478 19.37 3.58 -16.01
N HIS A 479 19.48 2.83 -14.91
CA HIS A 479 18.66 1.63 -14.71
C HIS A 479 17.17 1.97 -14.61
N LEU A 480 16.79 3.00 -13.84
CA LEU A 480 15.38 3.41 -13.69
C LEU A 480 14.77 4.05 -14.95
N ARG A 481 15.58 4.40 -15.94
CA ARG A 481 15.11 4.91 -17.24
C ARG A 481 14.80 3.81 -18.26
N ARG A 482 15.39 2.62 -18.07
CA ARG A 482 15.07 1.44 -18.86
C ARG A 482 13.75 0.88 -18.38
#